data_AF-A0A3D5ZTC4-F1
#
_entry.id   AF-A0A3D5ZTC4-F1
#
_cell.length_a   1.000
_cell.length_b   1.000
_cell.length_c   1.000
_cell.angle_alpha   90.00
_cell.angle_beta   90.00
_cell.angle_gamma   90.00
#
_symmetry.space_group_name_H-M   'P 1'
#
loop_
_entity.id
_entity.type
_entity.pdbx_description
1 polymer ?
#
loop_
_entity_poly.entity_id
_entity_poly.type
_entity_poly.pdbx_seq_one_letter_code
_entity_poly.pdbx_strand_id
1 'polypeptide(L)'
;MKIRSKAFAIVCFLAVVLSAVIVVYSGCSKKVTLDAPSDLQINEKVLIWSKVENASGYMVDIDGKQTLSGENSFNLSALNEFETYVIKVRALGDGEEYESSKWSDSKEYTPQPEEEEESLSYAYIDMNDIFGISGLMVTGIGTVTSDEVVIPPSRYGEPVVAIYNSAFDSNKKIKKVILPDTIIKIMAEAFIDCRSLEYINLADCTRLNEIQKAAFFGCLSLKTVELPDSITFISDYDYNIFAHCISLEYVKLPSKLTDFNGNWFTDTPRLKSLTLPDTLTVLGAEALGGTSIESIKIPESVTVIGDYAFRGSAIKSLEIPKNVTEIGNYAFSKTPIETIKIPKNVTKIGNYAFKESAIKRIELEEGCKLTELGDFVFESCNNLESFVIPPSVTTIGADPFMGCKNIKSVTFEKNSNLKRLPVLPSGSEITEFIIPNTIEEISNSAFSGLTKLRKVIIEDNSELKALPNSCFSDCSSLITVDFGKNSKIKTIKSGAFRNCSKLTAIDIPESVTSIAACAFYNCTSISSVVIPVGVVNIGVRAFYGWTPDQTIYIVGRTEAPDDWDPDWYEGSTATVVWGYEQK
;
A
#
# COMPACT_ATOMS: atom_id res chain seq x y z
N MET A 1 -56.77 33.02 96.06
CA MET A 1 -58.01 33.81 96.21
C MET A 1 -59.04 33.25 95.24
N LYS A 2 -60.08 32.59 95.76
CA LYS A 2 -61.39 32.20 95.17
C LYS A 2 -61.41 31.42 93.83
N ILE A 3 -61.76 30.12 93.74
CA ILE A 3 -63.01 29.37 94.06
C ILE A 3 -63.84 29.06 92.78
N ARG A 4 -64.34 27.79 92.74
CA ARG A 4 -65.42 27.12 91.94
C ARG A 4 -64.98 26.42 90.64
N SER A 5 -64.86 25.08 90.62
CA SER A 5 -65.89 23.99 90.56
C SER A 5 -66.40 23.73 89.14
N LYS A 6 -66.58 22.53 88.59
CA LYS A 6 -66.55 21.11 89.03
C LYS A 6 -66.67 20.25 87.72
N ALA A 7 -66.20 19.00 87.76
CA ALA A 7 -66.58 17.85 86.88
C ALA A 7 -66.05 17.86 85.42
N PHE A 8 -65.56 16.78 84.79
CA PHE A 8 -65.58 15.33 85.08
C PHE A 8 -64.55 14.58 84.19
N ALA A 9 -64.02 13.45 84.68
CA ALA A 9 -63.37 12.32 83.97
C ALA A 9 -62.05 12.55 83.19
N ILE A 10 -60.95 12.03 83.75
CA ILE A 10 -59.56 12.14 83.27
C ILE A 10 -59.05 10.76 82.85
N VAL A 11 -58.54 10.70 81.61
CA VAL A 11 -57.75 9.63 81.01
C VAL A 11 -56.39 10.23 80.67
N CYS A 12 -55.31 9.54 81.04
CA CYS A 12 -54.13 9.27 80.20
C CYS A 12 -53.05 8.67 81.10
N PHE A 13 -52.99 7.34 81.09
CA PHE A 13 -52.27 6.50 82.04
C PHE A 13 -50.80 6.35 81.63
N LEU A 14 -49.92 6.98 82.41
CA LEU A 14 -48.53 6.58 82.62
C LEU A 14 -48.50 5.68 83.86
N ALA A 15 -47.68 4.63 83.78
CA ALA A 15 -47.03 3.87 84.85
C ALA A 15 -47.44 4.11 86.32
N VAL A 16 -47.67 3.00 87.07
CA VAL A 16 -46.98 2.61 88.33
C VAL A 16 -47.82 1.59 89.14
N VAL A 17 -47.35 0.33 89.12
CA VAL A 17 -47.08 -0.57 90.28
C VAL A 17 -48.21 -1.30 91.07
N LEU A 18 -47.99 -2.63 91.20
CA LEU A 18 -48.32 -3.61 92.27
C LEU A 18 -49.65 -4.41 92.26
N SER A 19 -49.56 -5.67 91.79
CA SER A 19 -50.07 -6.87 92.48
C SER A 19 -49.43 -8.13 91.83
N ALA A 20 -48.49 -8.77 92.50
CA ALA A 20 -48.68 -9.96 93.34
C ALA A 20 -48.59 -11.30 92.57
N VAL A 21 -47.41 -11.95 92.74
CA VAL A 21 -47.27 -13.35 93.20
C VAL A 21 -47.46 -14.49 92.18
N ILE A 22 -46.41 -15.34 92.09
CA ILE A 22 -46.35 -16.77 91.66
C ILE A 22 -46.36 -17.01 90.13
N VAL A 23 -45.45 -17.76 89.48
CA VAL A 23 -44.34 -18.63 89.90
C VAL A 23 -43.38 -18.82 88.72
N VAL A 24 -42.08 -18.91 89.07
CA VAL A 24 -40.93 -19.51 88.38
C VAL A 24 -41.22 -20.30 87.11
N TYR A 25 -40.62 -19.88 85.99
CA TYR A 25 -39.80 -20.72 85.09
C TYR A 25 -39.12 -19.79 84.07
N SER A 26 -37.97 -19.21 84.43
CA SER A 26 -36.96 -18.94 83.41
C SER A 26 -35.74 -19.75 83.81
N GLY A 27 -35.47 -20.79 83.02
CA GLY A 27 -34.18 -21.44 83.07
C GLY A 27 -33.12 -20.36 82.85
N CYS A 28 -32.04 -20.42 83.62
CA CYS A 28 -30.76 -19.93 83.13
C CYS A 28 -30.45 -20.72 81.85
N SER A 29 -30.89 -20.22 80.68
CA SER A 29 -30.25 -20.58 79.43
C SER A 29 -28.84 -20.03 79.54
N LYS A 30 -27.85 -20.93 79.71
CA LYS A 30 -26.46 -20.56 79.49
C LYS A 30 -26.40 -20.01 78.07
N LYS A 31 -26.02 -18.74 77.92
CA LYS A 31 -25.79 -18.16 76.59
C LYS A 31 -24.78 -19.03 75.86
N VAL A 32 -25.03 -19.26 74.58
CA VAL A 32 -24.15 -20.08 73.75
C VAL A 32 -23.00 -19.19 73.28
N THR A 33 -21.78 -19.54 73.66
CA THR A 33 -20.59 -18.83 73.15
C THR A 33 -20.35 -19.24 71.69
N LEU A 34 -20.25 -18.26 70.78
CA LEU A 34 -19.95 -18.50 69.38
C LEU A 34 -18.55 -19.10 69.18
N ASP A 35 -18.41 -19.89 68.11
CA ASP A 35 -17.10 -20.39 67.66
C ASP A 35 -16.21 -19.23 67.19
N ALA A 36 -14.91 -19.35 67.43
CA ALA A 36 -13.94 -18.38 66.91
C ALA A 36 -13.85 -18.52 65.38
N PRO A 37 -13.76 -17.41 64.62
CA PRO A 37 -13.52 -17.46 63.18
C PRO A 37 -12.29 -18.30 62.81
N SER A 38 -12.44 -19.19 61.83
CA SER A 38 -11.37 -20.04 61.28
C SER A 38 -11.02 -19.65 59.85
N ASP A 39 -9.93 -20.25 59.33
CA ASP A 39 -9.53 -20.14 57.92
C ASP A 39 -9.25 -18.71 57.45
N LEU A 40 -8.54 -17.92 58.26
CA LEU A 40 -8.11 -16.58 57.88
C LEU A 40 -7.15 -16.67 56.67
N GLN A 41 -7.64 -16.20 55.53
CA GLN A 41 -6.89 -16.09 54.27
C GLN A 41 -6.82 -14.63 53.86
N ILE A 42 -5.70 -14.24 53.25
CA ILE A 42 -5.51 -12.89 52.72
C ILE A 42 -5.20 -13.02 51.24
N ASN A 43 -6.10 -12.51 50.41
CA ASN A 43 -5.95 -12.45 48.96
C ASN A 43 -6.05 -10.98 48.56
N GLU A 44 -5.05 -10.47 47.83
CA GLU A 44 -5.08 -9.11 47.24
C GLU A 44 -5.50 -8.00 48.23
N LYS A 45 -4.84 -7.93 49.40
CA LYS A 45 -5.14 -6.96 50.47
C LYS A 45 -6.58 -7.08 51.05
N VAL A 46 -7.28 -8.19 50.85
CA VAL A 46 -8.57 -8.50 51.49
C VAL A 46 -8.42 -9.71 52.42
N LEU A 47 -8.73 -9.51 53.69
CA LEU A 47 -8.84 -10.59 54.67
C LEU A 47 -10.22 -11.24 54.55
N ILE A 48 -10.27 -12.56 54.46
CA ILE A 48 -11.50 -13.37 54.46
C ILE A 48 -11.39 -14.50 55.49
N TRP A 49 -12.53 -14.92 56.04
CA TRP A 49 -12.61 -16.05 56.98
C TRP A 49 -13.92 -16.82 56.82
N SER A 50 -13.96 -18.04 57.37
CA SER A 50 -15.16 -18.87 57.40
C SER A 50 -16.27 -18.20 58.20
N LYS A 51 -17.48 -18.11 57.63
CA LYS A 51 -18.64 -17.51 58.29
C LYS A 51 -19.02 -18.31 59.54
N VAL A 52 -19.13 -17.62 60.68
CA VAL A 52 -19.64 -18.18 61.94
C VAL A 52 -21.16 -18.06 61.96
N GLU A 53 -21.84 -19.19 62.17
CA GLU A 53 -23.31 -19.23 62.24
C GLU A 53 -23.82 -18.46 63.46
N ASN A 54 -24.94 -17.73 63.31
CA ASN A 54 -25.55 -16.88 64.34
C ASN A 54 -24.72 -15.67 64.82
N ALA A 55 -23.58 -15.37 64.18
CA ALA A 55 -22.84 -14.14 64.43
C ALA A 55 -23.61 -12.90 63.93
N SER A 56 -23.73 -11.87 64.76
CA SER A 56 -24.36 -10.58 64.42
C SER A 56 -23.42 -9.64 63.64
N GLY A 57 -22.13 -10.00 63.59
CA GLY A 57 -21.07 -9.28 62.89
C GLY A 57 -19.70 -9.76 63.38
N TYR A 58 -18.64 -9.06 62.98
CA TYR A 58 -17.27 -9.39 63.37
C TYR A 58 -16.52 -8.17 63.87
N MET A 59 -15.57 -8.39 64.76
CA MET A 59 -14.57 -7.40 65.14
C MET A 59 -13.22 -7.85 64.61
N VAL A 60 -12.57 -6.98 63.84
CA VAL A 60 -11.21 -7.18 63.31
C VAL A 60 -10.26 -6.32 64.14
N ASP A 61 -9.25 -6.96 64.73
CA ASP A 61 -8.18 -6.31 65.47
C ASP A 61 -6.91 -6.35 64.63
N ILE A 62 -6.36 -5.16 64.34
CA ILE A 62 -5.08 -5.00 63.64
C ILE A 62 -4.16 -4.25 64.61
N ASP A 63 -3.16 -4.96 65.15
CA ASP A 63 -2.22 -4.44 66.16
C ASP A 63 -2.89 -3.68 67.32
N GLY A 64 -4.01 -4.19 67.82
CA GLY A 64 -4.77 -3.62 68.93
C GLY A 64 -5.80 -2.56 68.53
N LYS A 65 -5.88 -2.18 67.24
CA LYS A 65 -6.93 -1.29 66.74
C LYS A 65 -8.12 -2.11 66.22
N GLN A 66 -9.26 -1.94 66.88
CA GLN A 66 -10.46 -2.72 66.61
C GLN A 66 -11.44 -2.00 65.69
N THR A 67 -11.87 -2.69 64.63
CA THR A 67 -12.83 -2.19 63.65
C THR A 67 -13.95 -3.21 63.42
N LEU A 68 -15.19 -2.73 63.38
CA LEU A 68 -16.36 -3.55 63.07
C LEU A 68 -16.41 -3.92 61.58
N SER A 69 -16.70 -5.18 61.29
CA SER A 69 -17.08 -5.64 59.95
C SER A 69 -18.47 -6.27 59.99
N GLY A 70 -19.34 -5.88 59.04
CA GLY A 70 -20.66 -6.48 58.86
C GLY A 70 -20.64 -7.81 58.10
N GLU A 71 -19.50 -8.16 57.49
CA GLU A 71 -19.34 -9.34 56.64
C GLU A 71 -18.16 -10.19 57.12
N ASN A 72 -18.02 -11.41 56.60
CA ASN A 72 -16.88 -12.29 56.87
C ASN A 72 -15.63 -11.94 56.03
N SER A 73 -15.46 -10.65 55.73
CA SER A 73 -14.33 -10.08 54.99
C SER A 73 -13.93 -8.71 55.58
N PHE A 74 -12.70 -8.26 55.29
CA PHE A 74 -12.19 -6.94 55.69
C PHE A 74 -11.13 -6.42 54.72
N ASN A 75 -11.23 -5.15 54.33
CA ASN A 75 -10.29 -4.49 53.42
C ASN A 75 -9.03 -4.01 54.20
N LEU A 76 -7.85 -4.42 53.74
CA LEU A 76 -6.54 -4.08 54.31
C LEU A 76 -5.75 -3.08 53.45
N SER A 77 -6.35 -2.50 52.41
CA SER A 77 -5.67 -1.60 51.46
C SER A 77 -5.14 -0.31 52.10
N ALA A 78 -5.62 0.05 53.30
CA ALA A 78 -5.17 1.23 54.03
C ALA A 78 -3.93 1.00 54.91
N LEU A 79 -3.40 -0.23 54.95
CA LEU A 79 -2.20 -0.57 55.73
C LEU A 79 -0.93 -0.13 55.01
N ASN A 80 0.09 0.28 55.78
CA ASN A 80 1.36 0.73 55.23
C ASN A 80 2.12 -0.47 54.64
N GLU A 81 2.57 -0.31 53.40
CA GLU A 81 3.53 -1.22 52.79
C GLU A 81 4.83 -1.10 53.61
N PHE A 82 5.60 -2.18 53.80
CA PHE A 82 6.79 -2.24 54.68
C PHE A 82 6.57 -2.48 56.19
N GLU A 83 5.34 -2.52 56.70
CA GLU A 83 5.07 -2.91 58.10
C GLU A 83 4.41 -4.30 58.19
N THR A 84 4.79 -5.08 59.19
CA THR A 84 4.14 -6.36 59.52
C THR A 84 3.06 -6.14 60.57
N TYR A 85 1.83 -6.50 60.24
CA TYR A 85 0.67 -6.39 61.10
C TYR A 85 0.25 -7.74 61.66
N VAL A 86 -0.19 -7.78 62.91
CA VAL A 86 -0.81 -8.96 63.54
C VAL A 86 -2.32 -8.77 63.54
N ILE A 87 -3.02 -9.62 62.79
CA ILE A 87 -4.47 -9.51 62.59
C ILE A 87 -5.20 -10.65 63.30
N LYS A 88 -6.29 -10.35 64.00
CA LYS A 88 -7.16 -11.33 64.65
C LYS A 88 -8.62 -10.94 64.45
N VAL A 89 -9.51 -11.93 64.39
CA VAL A 89 -10.94 -11.69 64.20
C VAL A 89 -11.74 -12.41 65.28
N ARG A 90 -12.83 -11.82 65.76
CA ARG A 90 -13.82 -12.50 66.60
C ARG A 90 -15.24 -12.29 66.08
N ALA A 91 -16.09 -13.29 66.24
CA ALA A 91 -17.52 -13.18 65.96
C ALA A 91 -18.24 -12.48 67.12
N LEU A 92 -19.15 -11.57 66.79
CA LEU A 92 -19.94 -10.84 67.77
C LEU A 92 -21.28 -11.55 67.97
N GLY A 93 -21.63 -11.78 69.23
CA GLY A 93 -22.94 -12.27 69.63
C GLY A 93 -23.99 -11.14 69.62
N ASP A 94 -25.26 -11.49 69.68
CA ASP A 94 -26.37 -10.53 69.75
C ASP A 94 -26.58 -9.94 71.16
N GLY A 95 -25.90 -10.49 72.18
CA GLY A 95 -25.99 -10.04 73.56
C GLY A 95 -27.21 -10.59 74.32
N GLU A 96 -28.12 -11.31 73.65
CA GLU A 96 -29.30 -11.92 74.25
C GLU A 96 -29.11 -13.44 74.38
N GLU A 97 -28.99 -14.14 73.26
CA GLU A 97 -28.90 -15.60 73.17
C GLU A 97 -27.46 -16.08 72.96
N TYR A 98 -26.66 -15.28 72.23
CA TYR A 98 -25.28 -15.63 71.85
C TYR A 98 -24.25 -14.69 72.49
N GLU A 99 -23.21 -15.27 73.08
CA GLU A 99 -22.02 -14.55 73.54
C GLU A 99 -20.97 -14.48 72.44
N SER A 100 -20.22 -13.37 72.39
CA SER A 100 -19.15 -13.18 71.41
C SER A 100 -18.06 -14.26 71.56
N SER A 101 -17.47 -14.66 70.45
CA SER A 101 -16.43 -15.70 70.44
C SER A 101 -15.14 -15.21 71.11
N LYS A 102 -14.24 -16.17 71.38
CA LYS A 102 -12.81 -15.85 71.53
C LYS A 102 -12.26 -15.29 70.21
N TRP A 103 -11.10 -14.65 70.27
CA TRP A 103 -10.34 -14.28 69.07
C TRP A 103 -9.87 -15.53 68.32
N SER A 104 -9.82 -15.44 67.00
CA SER A 104 -9.13 -16.38 66.13
C SER A 104 -7.64 -16.48 66.49
N ASP A 105 -6.98 -17.51 65.96
CA ASP A 105 -5.53 -17.50 65.86
C ASP A 105 -5.08 -16.26 65.08
N SER A 106 -3.95 -15.69 65.47
CA SER A 106 -3.41 -14.50 64.84
C SER A 106 -2.77 -14.81 63.50
N LYS A 107 -2.98 -13.92 62.53
CA LYS A 107 -2.35 -13.97 61.21
C LYS A 107 -1.42 -12.78 61.05
N GLU A 108 -0.15 -13.04 60.79
CA GLU A 108 0.79 -11.99 60.38
C GLU A 108 0.58 -11.64 58.90
N TYR A 109 0.60 -10.35 58.60
CA TYR A 109 0.46 -9.83 57.25
C TYR A 109 1.42 -8.67 57.02
N THR A 110 2.30 -8.80 56.05
CA THR A 110 3.15 -7.70 55.57
C THR A 110 2.70 -7.37 54.15
N PRO A 111 2.05 -6.22 53.90
CA PRO A 111 1.72 -5.80 52.55
C PRO A 111 3.01 -5.73 51.73
N GLN A 112 3.06 -6.45 50.62
CA GLN A 112 4.17 -6.35 49.69
C GLN A 112 4.01 -5.04 48.89
N PRO A 113 5.10 -4.31 48.61
CA PRO A 113 5.04 -3.19 47.69
C PRO A 113 4.51 -3.68 46.34
N GLU A 114 3.57 -2.95 45.76
CA GLU A 114 3.22 -3.17 44.35
C GLU A 114 4.50 -2.96 43.54
N GLU A 115 4.98 -4.01 42.84
CA GLU A 115 5.99 -3.79 41.80
C GLU A 115 5.43 -2.69 40.89
N GLU A 116 6.26 -1.69 40.54
CA GLU A 116 5.87 -0.70 39.53
C GLU A 116 5.55 -1.47 38.24
N GLU A 117 4.28 -1.88 38.09
CA GLU A 117 3.80 -2.59 36.93
C GLU A 117 4.17 -1.72 35.73
N GLU A 118 4.77 -2.33 34.72
CA GLU A 118 4.95 -1.70 33.41
C GLU A 118 3.68 -0.93 33.10
N SER A 119 3.80 0.40 32.94
CA SER A 119 2.65 1.30 33.03
C SER A 119 1.85 1.29 31.74
N LEU A 120 1.38 0.11 31.34
CA LEU A 120 0.40 -0.09 30.29
C LEU A 120 -0.91 0.55 30.75
N SER A 121 -1.42 1.46 29.93
CA SER A 121 -2.75 2.02 30.13
C SER A 121 -3.77 1.16 29.40
N TYR A 122 -4.95 1.00 30.02
CA TYR A 122 -6.02 0.18 29.49
C TYR A 122 -7.31 0.99 29.42
N ALA A 123 -8.14 0.70 28.43
CA ALA A 123 -9.51 1.17 28.38
C ALA A 123 -10.43 -0.01 28.09
N TYR A 124 -11.63 -0.01 28.66
CA TYR A 124 -12.64 -1.01 28.33
C TYR A 124 -13.27 -0.68 26.99
N ILE A 125 -13.45 -1.71 26.16
CA ILE A 125 -14.12 -1.64 24.87
C ILE A 125 -15.31 -2.60 24.92
N ASP A 126 -16.51 -2.07 24.67
CA ASP A 126 -17.70 -2.88 24.44
C ASP A 126 -18.23 -2.61 23.04
N MET A 127 -17.67 -3.35 22.08
CA MET A 127 -18.10 -3.27 20.68
C MET A 127 -18.47 -4.65 20.16
N ASN A 128 -19.18 -5.42 20.98
CA ASN A 128 -19.73 -6.73 20.61
C ASN A 128 -20.56 -6.65 19.32
N ASP A 129 -21.34 -5.58 19.16
CA ASP A 129 -22.26 -5.40 18.02
C ASP A 129 -21.57 -5.00 16.70
N ILE A 130 -20.34 -4.46 16.76
CA ILE A 130 -19.62 -3.93 15.57
C ILE A 130 -18.39 -4.77 15.23
N PHE A 131 -17.66 -5.23 16.24
CA PHE A 131 -16.34 -5.83 16.08
C PHE A 131 -16.21 -7.22 16.74
N GLY A 132 -17.25 -7.70 17.43
CA GLY A 132 -17.25 -8.99 18.13
C GLY A 132 -16.24 -9.07 19.28
N ILE A 133 -15.91 -7.93 19.88
CA ILE A 133 -14.95 -7.83 20.99
C ILE A 133 -15.59 -7.12 22.20
N SER A 134 -15.36 -7.68 23.38
CA SER A 134 -15.64 -7.06 24.68
C SER A 134 -14.49 -7.40 25.61
N GLY A 135 -13.92 -6.40 26.27
CA GLY A 135 -12.77 -6.56 27.15
C GLY A 135 -11.91 -5.30 27.23
N LEU A 136 -10.66 -5.44 27.62
CA LEU A 136 -9.69 -4.35 27.72
C LEU A 136 -8.86 -4.21 26.45
N MET A 137 -8.60 -2.99 26.04
CA MET A 137 -7.60 -2.65 25.04
C MET A 137 -6.42 -1.93 25.68
N VAL A 138 -5.20 -2.24 25.24
CA VAL A 138 -4.00 -1.49 25.62
C VAL A 138 -3.99 -0.17 24.85
N THR A 139 -4.06 0.95 25.56
CA THR A 139 -4.17 2.30 24.97
C THR A 139 -2.86 3.06 24.93
N GLY A 140 -1.83 2.54 25.58
CA GLY A 140 -0.60 3.29 25.77
C GLY A 140 0.41 2.51 26.59
N ILE A 141 1.66 2.91 26.45
CA ILE A 141 2.74 2.55 27.37
C ILE A 141 3.32 3.82 27.98
N GLY A 142 3.34 3.89 29.31
CA GLY A 142 3.98 5.00 30.03
C GLY A 142 5.50 4.80 30.15
N THR A 143 6.05 4.94 31.35
CA THR A 143 7.51 4.86 31.56
C THR A 143 8.00 3.42 31.40
N VAL A 144 8.65 3.16 30.26
CA VAL A 144 9.27 1.87 29.96
C VAL A 144 10.61 1.72 30.71
N THR A 145 10.65 0.79 31.66
CA THR A 145 11.85 0.40 32.43
C THR A 145 12.55 -0.82 31.84
N SER A 146 11.81 -1.73 31.20
CA SER A 146 12.26 -2.95 30.52
C SER A 146 12.29 -2.79 28.99
N ASP A 147 13.15 -3.51 28.27
CA ASP A 147 13.08 -3.59 26.79
C ASP A 147 12.18 -4.73 26.28
N GLU A 148 11.63 -5.52 27.19
CA GLU A 148 10.57 -6.51 26.94
C GLU A 148 9.26 -6.03 27.60
N VAL A 149 8.15 -6.11 26.87
CA VAL A 149 6.81 -5.81 27.37
C VAL A 149 5.95 -7.06 27.28
N VAL A 150 5.32 -7.44 28.39
CA VAL A 150 4.40 -8.59 28.43
C VAL A 150 2.99 -8.10 28.70
N ILE A 151 2.10 -8.29 27.72
CA ILE A 151 0.69 -7.93 27.87
C ILE A 151 -0.03 -9.12 28.52
N PRO A 152 -0.68 -8.95 29.69
CA PRO A 152 -1.35 -10.04 30.38
C PRO A 152 -2.64 -10.46 29.63
N PRO A 153 -3.07 -11.73 29.71
CA PRO A 153 -4.32 -12.18 29.08
C PRO A 153 -5.58 -11.53 29.67
N SER A 154 -5.50 -11.02 30.91
CA SER A 154 -6.60 -10.33 31.59
C SER A 154 -6.08 -9.33 32.62
N ARG A 155 -6.87 -8.29 32.91
CA ARG A 155 -6.65 -7.35 34.02
C ARG A 155 -7.99 -6.98 34.65
N TYR A 156 -8.05 -6.88 35.98
CA TYR A 156 -9.30 -6.59 36.71
C TYR A 156 -10.47 -7.54 36.41
N GLY A 157 -10.17 -8.82 36.13
CA GLY A 157 -11.17 -9.82 35.74
C GLY A 157 -11.63 -9.76 34.29
N GLU A 158 -11.18 -8.77 33.50
CA GLU A 158 -11.56 -8.59 32.11
C GLU A 158 -10.43 -9.03 31.16
N PRO A 159 -10.74 -9.72 30.03
CA PRO A 159 -9.73 -10.16 29.08
C PRO A 159 -9.10 -8.99 28.32
N VAL A 160 -7.81 -9.03 28.04
CA VAL A 160 -7.14 -8.05 27.15
C VAL A 160 -7.27 -8.53 25.71
N VAL A 161 -8.02 -7.79 24.89
CA VAL A 161 -8.50 -8.25 23.58
C VAL A 161 -7.97 -7.45 22.39
N ALA A 162 -7.38 -6.27 22.61
CA ALA A 162 -6.89 -5.44 21.51
C ALA A 162 -5.73 -4.53 21.90
N ILE A 163 -4.98 -4.09 20.88
CA ILE A 163 -4.03 -2.98 20.97
C ILE A 163 -4.62 -1.78 20.25
N TYR A 164 -4.80 -0.67 20.95
CA TYR A 164 -5.43 0.53 20.42
C TYR A 164 -4.51 1.31 19.47
N ASN A 165 -5.09 2.31 18.80
CA ASN A 165 -4.38 3.19 17.89
C ASN A 165 -3.17 3.84 18.58
N SER A 166 -2.02 3.80 17.91
CA SER A 166 -0.79 4.47 18.35
C SER A 166 -0.33 4.13 19.78
N ALA A 167 -0.78 3.01 20.36
CA ALA A 167 -0.52 2.66 21.77
C ALA A 167 0.99 2.59 22.13
N PHE A 168 1.84 2.24 21.16
CA PHE A 168 3.29 2.17 21.32
C PHE A 168 4.04 3.09 20.34
N ASP A 169 3.37 4.04 19.69
CA ASP A 169 3.95 4.92 18.66
C ASP A 169 5.33 5.47 19.06
N SER A 170 6.29 5.35 18.14
CA SER A 170 7.62 5.93 18.20
C SER A 170 8.42 5.46 19.41
N ASN A 171 8.05 4.33 20.03
CA ASN A 171 8.77 3.81 21.18
C ASN A 171 10.17 3.32 20.77
N LYS A 172 11.19 3.94 21.36
CA LYS A 172 12.60 3.67 21.03
C LYS A 172 13.27 2.66 21.97
N LYS A 173 12.56 2.19 23.00
CA LYS A 173 13.12 1.31 24.03
C LYS A 173 12.69 -0.14 23.86
N ILE A 174 11.42 -0.37 23.55
CA ILE A 174 10.89 -1.74 23.44
C ILE A 174 11.59 -2.47 22.28
N LYS A 175 12.09 -3.66 22.59
CA LYS A 175 12.68 -4.61 21.64
C LYS A 175 11.84 -5.86 21.49
N LYS A 176 11.06 -6.20 22.51
CA LYS A 176 10.27 -7.43 22.53
C LYS A 176 8.88 -7.15 23.09
N VAL A 177 7.85 -7.61 22.40
CA VAL A 177 6.46 -7.53 22.87
C VAL A 177 5.87 -8.94 22.86
N ILE A 178 5.36 -9.38 24.02
CA ILE A 178 4.65 -10.65 24.17
C ILE A 178 3.16 -10.34 24.32
N LEU A 179 2.38 -10.77 23.33
CA LEU A 179 0.93 -10.70 23.27
C LEU A 179 0.30 -12.00 23.79
N PRO A 180 -0.83 -11.92 24.51
CA PRO A 180 -1.62 -13.09 24.89
C PRO A 180 -2.53 -13.56 23.74
N ASP A 181 -2.90 -14.84 23.73
CA ASP A 181 -3.81 -15.41 22.72
C ASP A 181 -5.23 -14.79 22.74
N THR A 182 -5.56 -14.02 23.80
CA THR A 182 -6.81 -13.26 23.89
C THR A 182 -6.87 -12.09 22.91
N ILE A 183 -5.75 -11.65 22.31
CA ILE A 183 -5.73 -10.56 21.34
C ILE A 183 -6.48 -10.96 20.07
N ILE A 184 -7.47 -10.14 19.71
CA ILE A 184 -8.31 -10.28 18.53
C ILE A 184 -7.93 -9.24 17.47
N LYS A 185 -7.48 -8.04 17.89
CA LYS A 185 -7.19 -6.92 16.98
C LYS A 185 -5.96 -6.10 17.36
N ILE A 186 -5.22 -5.66 16.35
CA ILE A 186 -4.17 -4.63 16.47
C ILE A 186 -4.60 -3.44 15.60
N MET A 187 -4.89 -2.32 16.23
CA MET A 187 -5.44 -1.15 15.55
C MET A 187 -4.36 -0.30 14.85
N ALA A 188 -4.78 0.78 14.19
CA ALA A 188 -3.93 1.54 13.29
C ALA A 188 -2.74 2.16 14.04
N GLU A 189 -1.56 2.11 13.43
CA GLU A 189 -0.34 2.75 13.95
C GLU A 189 0.09 2.25 15.35
N ALA A 190 -0.48 1.15 15.85
CA ALA A 190 -0.25 0.64 17.21
C ALA A 190 1.24 0.58 17.61
N PHE A 191 2.13 0.22 16.68
CA PHE A 191 3.58 0.17 16.85
C PHE A 191 4.32 0.95 15.75
N ILE A 192 3.71 2.01 15.19
CA ILE A 192 4.38 2.84 14.18
C ILE A 192 5.70 3.39 14.72
N ASP A 193 6.76 3.37 13.92
CA ASP A 193 8.07 3.90 14.27
C ASP A 193 8.65 3.34 15.59
N CYS A 194 8.23 2.13 16.02
CA CYS A 194 8.88 1.37 17.09
C CYS A 194 10.24 0.82 16.61
N ARG A 195 11.20 1.73 16.37
CA ARG A 195 12.43 1.42 15.61
C ARG A 195 13.31 0.36 16.27
N SER A 196 13.18 0.16 17.57
CA SER A 196 13.95 -0.83 18.34
C SER A 196 13.24 -2.19 18.44
N LEU A 197 11.97 -2.31 18.03
CA LEU A 197 11.20 -3.55 18.13
C LEU A 197 11.82 -4.63 17.24
N GLU A 198 12.36 -5.68 17.86
CA GLU A 198 13.00 -6.83 17.19
C GLU A 198 12.06 -8.03 17.07
N TYR A 199 11.13 -8.20 18.02
CA TYR A 199 10.27 -9.38 18.10
C TYR A 199 8.87 -9.07 18.65
N ILE A 200 7.86 -9.68 18.02
CA ILE A 200 6.49 -9.75 18.51
C ILE A 200 5.89 -11.12 18.13
N ASN A 201 5.23 -11.80 19.08
CA ASN A 201 4.75 -13.18 18.92
C ASN A 201 3.35 -13.27 18.28
N LEU A 202 3.17 -12.68 17.09
CA LEU A 202 1.87 -12.68 16.40
C LEU A 202 1.35 -14.09 16.10
N ALA A 203 2.23 -15.07 15.88
CA ALA A 203 1.86 -16.46 15.62
C ALA A 203 1.12 -17.15 16.78
N ASP A 204 1.37 -16.71 18.02
CA ASP A 204 0.73 -17.26 19.22
C ASP A 204 -0.69 -16.69 19.43
N CYS A 205 -1.06 -15.64 18.70
CA CYS A 205 -2.37 -14.98 18.79
C CYS A 205 -3.36 -15.64 17.83
N THR A 206 -3.82 -16.86 18.13
CA THR A 206 -4.71 -17.65 17.28
C THR A 206 -6.11 -17.06 17.10
N ARG A 207 -6.46 -16.05 17.91
CA ARG A 207 -7.71 -15.28 17.81
C ARG A 207 -7.55 -13.95 17.05
N LEU A 208 -6.32 -13.55 16.71
CA LEU A 208 -6.03 -12.32 15.99
C LEU A 208 -6.60 -12.40 14.58
N ASN A 209 -7.63 -11.61 14.29
CA ASN A 209 -8.30 -11.62 13.00
C ASN A 209 -8.05 -10.35 12.17
N GLU A 210 -7.54 -9.28 12.79
CA GLU A 210 -7.36 -7.99 12.12
C GLU A 210 -6.10 -7.24 12.62
N ILE A 211 -5.30 -6.74 11.67
CA ILE A 211 -4.20 -5.80 11.90
C ILE A 211 -4.41 -4.59 11.00
N GLN A 212 -4.50 -3.38 11.55
CA GLN A 212 -4.89 -2.19 10.80
C GLN A 212 -3.70 -1.37 10.27
N LYS A 213 -4.02 -0.22 9.68
CA LYS A 213 -3.12 0.61 8.86
C LYS A 213 -1.86 0.94 9.59
N ALA A 214 -0.71 0.73 8.94
CA ALA A 214 0.60 1.14 9.46
C ALA A 214 0.92 0.61 10.87
N ALA A 215 0.26 -0.46 11.34
CA ALA A 215 0.43 -0.96 12.71
C ALA A 215 1.89 -1.25 13.08
N PHE A 216 2.74 -1.64 12.13
CA PHE A 216 4.17 -1.86 12.33
C PHE A 216 5.05 -1.04 11.36
N PHE A 217 4.51 0.02 10.77
CA PHE A 217 5.23 0.85 9.82
C PHE A 217 6.53 1.38 10.45
N GLY A 218 7.65 1.25 9.76
CA GLY A 218 8.92 1.78 10.25
C GLY A 218 9.47 1.08 11.51
N CYS A 219 9.03 -0.15 11.82
CA CYS A 219 9.69 -1.02 12.81
C CYS A 219 11.05 -1.49 12.27
N LEU A 220 12.05 -0.59 12.28
CA LEU A 220 13.32 -0.76 11.56
C LEU A 220 14.12 -1.99 12.00
N SER A 221 13.91 -2.51 13.21
CA SER A 221 14.66 -3.65 13.77
C SER A 221 13.91 -4.98 13.70
N LEU A 222 12.65 -5.00 13.24
CA LEU A 222 11.83 -6.20 13.19
C LEU A 222 12.37 -7.16 12.13
N LYS A 223 12.79 -8.37 12.54
CA LYS A 223 13.48 -9.33 11.65
C LYS A 223 12.56 -10.38 11.06
N THR A 224 11.58 -10.83 11.83
CA THR A 224 10.70 -11.93 11.46
C THR A 224 9.26 -11.60 11.83
N VAL A 225 8.33 -11.93 10.96
CA VAL A 225 6.89 -11.81 11.22
C VAL A 225 6.21 -13.11 10.84
N GLU A 226 5.42 -13.67 11.75
CA GLU A 226 4.58 -14.82 11.47
C GLU A 226 3.14 -14.48 11.79
N LEU A 227 2.30 -14.39 10.75
CA LEU A 227 0.89 -14.07 10.90
C LEU A 227 0.09 -15.36 11.16
N PRO A 228 -0.88 -15.36 12.09
CA PRO A 228 -1.71 -16.51 12.38
C PRO A 228 -2.77 -16.74 11.27
N ASP A 229 -3.17 -18.01 11.08
CA ASP A 229 -4.15 -18.42 10.05
C ASP A 229 -5.59 -17.90 10.29
N SER A 230 -5.84 -17.31 11.46
CA SER A 230 -7.09 -16.61 11.79
C SER A 230 -7.29 -15.32 11.00
N ILE A 231 -6.22 -14.74 10.46
CA ILE A 231 -6.29 -13.58 9.56
C ILE A 231 -6.69 -14.08 8.17
N THR A 232 -7.97 -13.92 7.82
CA THR A 232 -8.48 -14.24 6.47
C THR A 232 -8.58 -13.01 5.56
N PHE A 233 -8.66 -11.83 6.18
CA PHE A 233 -8.82 -10.54 5.51
C PHE A 233 -8.20 -9.45 6.39
N ILE A 234 -7.56 -8.46 5.77
CA ILE A 234 -7.13 -7.23 6.44
C ILE A 234 -7.86 -6.06 5.78
N SER A 235 -8.42 -5.14 6.59
CA SER A 235 -9.40 -4.11 6.19
C SER A 235 -8.88 -3.04 5.20
N ASP A 236 -9.74 -2.07 4.85
CA ASP A 236 -9.89 -1.33 3.56
C ASP A 236 -9.00 -0.10 3.28
N TYR A 237 -8.33 -0.10 2.11
CA TYR A 237 -7.49 0.93 1.45
C TYR A 237 -6.41 1.67 2.30
N ASP A 238 -5.13 1.44 1.96
CA ASP A 238 -3.86 2.06 2.47
C ASP A 238 -3.05 1.31 3.57
N TYR A 239 -2.79 -0.01 3.45
CA TYR A 239 -2.11 -0.75 4.53
C TYR A 239 -0.62 -0.99 4.28
N ASN A 240 0.17 0.00 4.66
CA ASN A 240 1.61 -0.12 4.87
C ASN A 240 1.96 -0.88 6.17
N ILE A 241 1.38 -2.07 6.42
CA ILE A 241 1.43 -2.73 7.75
C ILE A 241 2.86 -2.89 8.26
N PHE A 242 3.74 -3.44 7.42
CA PHE A 242 5.16 -3.65 7.71
C PHE A 242 6.06 -2.86 6.73
N ALA A 243 5.54 -1.80 6.11
CA ALA A 243 6.34 -1.01 5.18
C ALA A 243 7.50 -0.34 5.92
N HIS A 244 8.62 -0.20 5.23
CA HIS A 244 9.88 0.32 5.80
C HIS A 244 10.41 -0.46 7.01
N CYS A 245 9.98 -1.70 7.24
CA CYS A 245 10.65 -2.63 8.15
C CYS A 245 11.97 -3.10 7.53
N ILE A 246 12.99 -2.24 7.53
CA ILE A 246 14.22 -2.43 6.74
C ILE A 246 15.06 -3.65 7.16
N SER A 247 14.84 -4.19 8.36
CA SER A 247 15.50 -5.39 8.86
C SER A 247 14.69 -6.68 8.64
N LEU A 248 13.50 -6.60 8.05
CA LEU A 248 12.60 -7.75 7.89
C LEU A 248 13.18 -8.73 6.88
N GLU A 249 13.47 -9.95 7.32
CA GLU A 249 14.13 -11.00 6.55
C GLU A 249 13.18 -12.16 6.23
N TYR A 250 12.20 -12.43 7.09
CA TYR A 250 11.25 -13.53 6.94
C TYR A 250 9.82 -13.13 7.30
N VAL A 251 8.88 -13.56 6.46
CA VAL A 251 7.45 -13.39 6.68
C VAL A 251 6.72 -14.70 6.39
N LYS A 252 5.86 -15.13 7.31
CA LYS A 252 4.84 -16.16 7.07
C LYS A 252 3.48 -15.50 6.94
N LEU A 253 2.88 -15.61 5.75
CA LEU A 253 1.51 -15.16 5.49
C LEU A 253 0.48 -16.19 5.95
N PRO A 254 -0.75 -15.77 6.29
CA PRO A 254 -1.86 -16.67 6.58
C PRO A 254 -2.22 -17.51 5.35
N SER A 255 -2.44 -18.81 5.55
CA SER A 255 -2.71 -19.77 4.45
C SER A 255 -4.03 -19.53 3.71
N LYS A 256 -4.99 -18.85 4.34
CA LYS A 256 -6.33 -18.57 3.81
C LYS A 256 -6.50 -17.13 3.32
N LEU A 257 -5.42 -16.36 3.24
CA LEU A 257 -5.47 -14.97 2.80
C LEU A 257 -5.94 -14.92 1.33
N THR A 258 -7.12 -14.38 1.09
CA THR A 258 -7.68 -14.27 -0.28
C THR A 258 -7.21 -13.02 -1.00
N ASP A 259 -6.77 -12.03 -0.23
CA ASP A 259 -6.47 -10.70 -0.73
C ASP A 259 -5.18 -10.14 -0.12
N PHE A 260 -4.27 -9.71 -0.99
CA PHE A 260 -3.00 -9.07 -0.63
C PHE A 260 -2.98 -7.67 -1.28
N ASN A 261 -3.96 -6.87 -0.90
CA ASN A 261 -4.32 -5.59 -1.53
C ASN A 261 -3.42 -4.39 -1.20
N GLY A 262 -2.30 -4.57 -0.50
CA GLY A 262 -1.50 -3.41 -0.10
C GLY A 262 -0.02 -3.67 0.06
N ASN A 263 0.70 -2.56 -0.01
CA ASN A 263 2.07 -2.22 0.38
C ASN A 263 2.56 -2.73 1.75
N TRP A 264 2.14 -3.93 2.19
CA TRP A 264 2.50 -4.48 3.49
C TRP A 264 4.00 -4.56 3.67
N PHE A 265 4.74 -4.85 2.60
CA PHE A 265 6.19 -5.01 2.62
C PHE A 265 6.92 -4.01 1.72
N THR A 266 6.30 -2.86 1.40
CA THR A 266 6.99 -1.82 0.62
C THR A 266 8.26 -1.39 1.31
N ASP A 267 9.34 -1.27 0.53
CA ASP A 267 10.66 -0.85 0.99
C ASP A 267 11.17 -1.69 2.18
N THR A 268 11.02 -3.01 2.06
CA THR A 268 11.63 -4.02 2.96
C THR A 268 12.84 -4.68 2.27
N PRO A 269 13.98 -3.97 2.14
CA PRO A 269 15.11 -4.39 1.30
C PRO A 269 15.86 -5.64 1.79
N ARG A 270 15.51 -6.22 2.94
CA ARG A 270 16.08 -7.49 3.41
C ARG A 270 15.19 -8.70 3.21
N LEU A 271 13.94 -8.50 2.79
CA LEU A 271 13.03 -9.61 2.50
C LEU A 271 13.46 -10.28 1.20
N LYS A 272 13.95 -11.52 1.30
CA LYS A 272 14.53 -12.29 0.17
C LYS A 272 13.60 -13.34 -0.42
N SER A 273 12.62 -13.79 0.35
CA SER A 273 11.67 -14.82 -0.06
C SER A 273 10.32 -14.60 0.60
N LEU A 274 9.26 -14.93 -0.12
CA LEU A 274 7.89 -14.91 0.39
C LEU A 274 7.10 -16.03 -0.31
N THR A 275 6.32 -16.79 0.46
CA THR A 275 5.37 -17.75 -0.12
C THR A 275 4.00 -17.08 -0.17
N LEU A 276 3.48 -16.89 -1.39
CA LEU A 276 2.14 -16.34 -1.59
C LEU A 276 1.10 -17.46 -1.41
N PRO A 277 -0.01 -17.22 -0.69
CA PRO A 277 -1.10 -18.19 -0.54
C PRO A 277 -1.79 -18.51 -1.87
N ASP A 278 -2.12 -19.78 -2.10
CA ASP A 278 -2.79 -20.23 -3.33
C ASP A 278 -4.21 -19.66 -3.49
N THR A 279 -4.77 -19.06 -2.44
CA THR A 279 -6.08 -18.39 -2.44
C THR A 279 -6.05 -16.97 -3.00
N LEU A 280 -4.88 -16.43 -3.31
CA LEU A 280 -4.70 -15.03 -3.68
C LEU A 280 -5.27 -14.71 -5.06
N THR A 281 -6.20 -13.76 -5.16
CA THR A 281 -6.81 -13.36 -6.45
C THR A 281 -6.20 -12.09 -7.06
N VAL A 282 -5.58 -11.24 -6.24
CA VAL A 282 -4.97 -9.97 -6.65
C VAL A 282 -3.60 -9.85 -6.00
N LEU A 283 -2.56 -9.55 -6.78
CA LEU A 283 -1.30 -9.07 -6.23
C LEU A 283 -1.38 -7.54 -6.17
N GLY A 284 -1.66 -7.00 -4.99
CA GLY A 284 -2.03 -5.60 -4.81
C GLY A 284 -0.95 -4.58 -5.14
N ALA A 285 -1.33 -3.32 -5.08
CA ALA A 285 -0.42 -2.22 -5.35
C ALA A 285 0.76 -2.22 -4.36
N GLU A 286 1.98 -2.01 -4.87
CA GLU A 286 3.24 -1.98 -4.12
C GLU A 286 3.53 -3.23 -3.27
N ALA A 287 2.77 -4.32 -3.44
CA ALA A 287 2.82 -5.54 -2.62
C ALA A 287 4.23 -6.05 -2.27
N LEU A 288 5.16 -5.97 -3.24
CA LEU A 288 6.55 -6.40 -3.13
C LEU A 288 7.54 -5.33 -3.65
N GLY A 289 7.12 -4.06 -3.66
CA GLY A 289 7.97 -2.94 -4.05
C GLY A 289 9.14 -2.75 -3.09
N GLY A 290 10.35 -2.52 -3.62
CA GLY A 290 11.55 -2.26 -2.82
C GLY A 290 12.07 -3.47 -2.02
N THR A 291 11.66 -4.69 -2.38
CA THR A 291 12.10 -5.94 -1.74
C THR A 291 13.38 -6.51 -2.38
N SER A 292 14.11 -7.36 -1.65
CA SER A 292 15.24 -8.13 -2.21
C SER A 292 14.83 -9.51 -2.73
N ILE A 293 13.55 -9.70 -3.07
CA ILE A 293 13.05 -10.96 -3.64
C ILE A 293 13.55 -11.08 -5.07
N GLU A 294 14.31 -12.13 -5.38
CA GLU A 294 14.88 -12.36 -6.71
C GLU A 294 13.97 -13.16 -7.65
N SER A 295 13.08 -13.97 -7.07
CA SER A 295 12.10 -14.79 -7.79
C SER A 295 10.89 -15.06 -6.89
N ILE A 296 9.69 -15.11 -7.47
CA ILE A 296 8.48 -15.46 -6.75
C ILE A 296 7.52 -16.25 -7.65
N LYS A 297 6.84 -17.24 -7.05
CA LYS A 297 5.74 -17.94 -7.71
C LYS A 297 4.45 -17.17 -7.44
N ILE A 298 3.87 -16.59 -8.48
CA ILE A 298 2.55 -15.96 -8.40
C ILE A 298 1.47 -17.05 -8.52
N PRO A 299 0.48 -17.12 -7.62
CA PRO A 299 -0.60 -18.12 -7.70
C PRO A 299 -1.42 -18.01 -8.99
N GLU A 300 -1.91 -19.16 -9.50
CA GLU A 300 -2.72 -19.23 -10.73
C GLU A 300 -4.07 -18.51 -10.61
N SER A 301 -4.56 -18.30 -9.39
CA SER A 301 -5.79 -17.54 -9.11
C SER A 301 -5.65 -16.03 -9.32
N VAL A 302 -4.43 -15.51 -9.45
CA VAL A 302 -4.18 -14.08 -9.62
C VAL A 302 -4.64 -13.60 -11.00
N THR A 303 -5.47 -12.55 -11.02
CA THR A 303 -5.99 -11.92 -12.24
C THR A 303 -5.37 -10.56 -12.54
N VAL A 304 -4.79 -9.90 -11.53
CA VAL A 304 -4.19 -8.56 -11.66
C VAL A 304 -2.85 -8.51 -10.94
N ILE A 305 -1.84 -7.96 -11.63
CA ILE A 305 -0.59 -7.47 -11.02
C ILE A 305 -0.75 -5.96 -10.83
N GLY A 306 -0.88 -5.51 -9.60
CA GLY A 306 -1.20 -4.13 -9.25
C GLY A 306 -0.09 -3.12 -9.55
N ASP A 307 -0.45 -1.85 -9.41
CA ASP A 307 0.46 -0.72 -9.61
C ASP A 307 1.67 -0.86 -8.67
N TYR A 308 2.88 -0.62 -9.16
CA TYR A 308 4.12 -0.71 -8.40
C TYR A 308 4.42 -2.06 -7.73
N ALA A 309 3.68 -3.14 -8.03
CA ALA A 309 3.74 -4.42 -7.31
C ALA A 309 5.17 -4.96 -7.10
N PHE A 310 6.06 -4.76 -8.07
CA PHE A 310 7.47 -5.14 -8.02
C PHE A 310 8.44 -3.96 -8.19
N ARG A 311 7.99 -2.70 -8.06
CA ARG A 311 8.83 -1.51 -8.28
C ARG A 311 10.11 -1.59 -7.43
N GLY A 312 11.27 -1.47 -8.06
CA GLY A 312 12.56 -1.47 -7.36
C GLY A 312 12.90 -2.76 -6.63
N SER A 313 12.14 -3.84 -6.87
CA SER A 313 12.47 -5.16 -6.32
C SER A 313 13.67 -5.78 -7.04
N ALA A 314 14.31 -6.75 -6.39
CA ALA A 314 15.43 -7.50 -6.97
C ALA A 314 15.01 -8.61 -7.96
N ILE A 315 13.76 -8.63 -8.44
CA ILE A 315 13.21 -9.70 -9.27
C ILE A 315 14.00 -9.83 -10.59
N LYS A 316 14.63 -10.99 -10.79
CA LYS A 316 15.37 -11.36 -12.01
C LYS A 316 14.53 -12.20 -12.97
N SER A 317 13.58 -12.97 -12.44
CA SER A 317 12.69 -13.83 -13.21
C SER A 317 11.39 -14.09 -12.46
N LEU A 318 10.26 -14.08 -13.18
CA LEU A 318 9.00 -14.63 -12.69
C LEU A 318 8.18 -15.16 -13.87
N GLU A 319 7.24 -16.06 -13.57
CA GLU A 319 6.19 -16.46 -14.52
C GLU A 319 4.92 -15.69 -14.18
N ILE A 320 4.38 -14.96 -15.16
CA ILE A 320 3.06 -14.33 -15.03
C ILE A 320 2.01 -15.43 -15.25
N PRO A 321 1.07 -15.65 -14.30
CA PRO A 321 0.04 -16.66 -14.44
C PRO A 321 -0.89 -16.40 -15.63
N LYS A 322 -1.42 -17.48 -16.22
CA LYS A 322 -2.27 -17.40 -17.44
C LYS A 322 -3.59 -16.64 -17.24
N ASN A 323 -4.04 -16.47 -15.99
CA ASN A 323 -5.29 -15.80 -15.65
C ASN A 323 -5.13 -14.29 -15.47
N VAL A 324 -3.88 -13.77 -15.51
CA VAL A 324 -3.63 -12.33 -15.43
C VAL A 324 -4.16 -11.64 -16.67
N THR A 325 -4.97 -10.61 -16.45
CA THR A 325 -5.55 -9.76 -17.51
C THR A 325 -4.94 -8.37 -17.55
N GLU A 326 -4.39 -7.88 -16.44
CA GLU A 326 -3.81 -6.53 -16.33
C GLU A 326 -2.49 -6.52 -15.57
N ILE A 327 -1.52 -5.77 -16.12
CA ILE A 327 -0.28 -5.38 -15.47
C ILE A 327 -0.36 -3.87 -15.19
N GLY A 328 -0.30 -3.49 -13.93
CA GLY A 328 -0.50 -2.12 -13.46
C GLY A 328 0.63 -1.15 -13.81
N ASN A 329 0.40 0.13 -13.47
CA ASN A 329 1.35 1.20 -13.65
C ASN A 329 2.62 0.93 -12.83
N TYR A 330 3.80 1.20 -13.38
CA TYR A 330 5.09 1.00 -12.70
C TYR A 330 5.33 -0.42 -12.13
N ALA A 331 4.52 -1.43 -12.49
CA ALA A 331 4.52 -2.74 -11.84
C ALA A 331 5.91 -3.39 -11.77
N PHE A 332 6.72 -3.25 -12.81
CA PHE A 332 8.09 -3.76 -12.93
C PHE A 332 9.15 -2.65 -13.06
N SER A 333 8.83 -1.42 -12.65
CA SER A 333 9.77 -0.30 -12.76
C SER A 333 11.02 -0.54 -11.92
N LYS A 334 12.21 -0.21 -12.42
CA LYS A 334 13.50 -0.34 -11.73
C LYS A 334 13.84 -1.77 -11.27
N THR A 335 13.41 -2.78 -12.03
CA THR A 335 13.70 -4.19 -11.74
C THR A 335 14.86 -4.72 -12.59
N PRO A 336 15.64 -5.71 -12.10
CA PRO A 336 16.71 -6.35 -12.87
C PRO A 336 16.20 -7.45 -13.83
N ILE A 337 14.89 -7.54 -14.07
CA ILE A 337 14.30 -8.54 -14.98
C ILE A 337 14.80 -8.31 -16.41
N GLU A 338 15.39 -9.34 -17.01
CA GLU A 338 15.94 -9.24 -18.38
C GLU A 338 14.96 -9.73 -19.44
N THR A 339 14.09 -10.68 -19.10
CA THR A 339 13.13 -11.28 -20.02
C THR A 339 11.81 -11.51 -19.29
N ILE A 340 10.70 -11.16 -19.92
CA ILE A 340 9.36 -11.44 -19.37
C ILE A 340 8.47 -12.02 -20.46
N LYS A 341 7.74 -13.08 -20.12
CA LYS A 341 6.72 -13.65 -20.99
C LYS A 341 5.36 -13.10 -20.57
N ILE A 342 4.67 -12.45 -21.52
CA ILE A 342 3.32 -11.93 -21.36
C ILE A 342 2.33 -13.01 -21.80
N PRO A 343 1.51 -13.56 -20.89
CA PRO A 343 0.54 -14.59 -21.23
C PRO A 343 -0.60 -14.03 -22.05
N LYS A 344 -1.26 -14.91 -22.81
CA LYS A 344 -2.21 -14.51 -23.87
C LYS A 344 -3.43 -13.73 -23.40
N ASN A 345 -3.80 -13.84 -22.11
CA ASN A 345 -4.99 -13.19 -21.55
C ASN A 345 -4.73 -11.76 -21.05
N VAL A 346 -3.47 -11.31 -21.03
CA VAL A 346 -3.16 -9.91 -20.70
C VAL A 346 -3.73 -9.01 -21.79
N THR A 347 -4.61 -8.09 -21.40
CA THR A 347 -5.22 -7.10 -22.31
C THR A 347 -4.60 -5.72 -22.16
N LYS A 348 -3.98 -5.43 -21.01
CA LYS A 348 -3.43 -4.10 -20.70
C LYS A 348 -2.11 -4.16 -19.94
N ILE A 349 -1.17 -3.31 -20.34
CA ILE A 349 0.06 -3.00 -19.61
C ILE A 349 0.06 -1.50 -19.32
N GLY A 350 0.11 -1.14 -18.04
CA GLY A 350 -0.04 0.23 -17.56
C GLY A 350 1.13 1.16 -17.86
N ASN A 351 0.96 2.42 -17.48
CA ASN A 351 1.94 3.48 -17.66
C ASN A 351 3.23 3.16 -16.91
N TYR A 352 4.38 3.43 -17.52
CA TYR A 352 5.69 3.21 -16.89
C TYR A 352 5.94 1.78 -16.39
N ALA A 353 5.15 0.78 -16.81
CA ALA A 353 5.16 -0.56 -16.21
C ALA A 353 6.57 -1.17 -16.14
N PHE A 354 7.43 -0.92 -17.13
CA PHE A 354 8.81 -1.39 -17.18
C PHE A 354 9.85 -0.28 -17.08
N LYS A 355 9.48 0.95 -16.69
CA LYS A 355 10.38 2.11 -16.59
C LYS A 355 11.68 1.75 -15.85
N GLU A 356 12.83 2.06 -16.45
CA GLU A 356 14.17 1.82 -15.91
C GLU A 356 14.44 0.34 -15.55
N SER A 357 13.68 -0.61 -16.11
CA SER A 357 13.97 -2.04 -15.94
C SER A 357 15.15 -2.48 -16.82
N ALA A 358 15.77 -3.59 -16.45
CA ALA A 358 16.85 -4.21 -17.22
C ALA A 358 16.36 -5.03 -18.43
N ILE A 359 15.09 -4.88 -18.82
CA ILE A 359 14.44 -5.72 -19.83
C ILE A 359 15.18 -5.64 -21.17
N LYS A 360 15.52 -6.81 -21.72
CA LYS A 360 16.17 -6.99 -23.02
C LYS A 360 15.16 -7.38 -24.10
N ARG A 361 14.20 -8.24 -23.73
CA ARG A 361 13.17 -8.77 -24.63
C ARG A 361 11.86 -8.98 -23.88
N ILE A 362 10.77 -8.86 -24.60
CA ILE A 362 9.42 -9.19 -24.13
C ILE A 362 8.89 -10.26 -25.06
N GLU A 363 8.50 -11.38 -24.48
CA GLU A 363 7.98 -12.53 -25.21
C GLU A 363 6.46 -12.52 -25.09
N LEU A 364 5.76 -12.46 -26.21
CA LEU A 364 4.30 -12.50 -26.24
C LEU A 364 3.87 -13.95 -26.49
N GLU A 365 2.96 -14.48 -25.68
CA GLU A 365 2.37 -15.80 -25.94
C GLU A 365 1.52 -15.77 -27.22
N GLU A 366 1.52 -16.87 -27.98
CA GLU A 366 0.69 -17.03 -29.17
C GLU A 366 -0.80 -16.77 -28.85
N GLY A 367 -1.46 -16.00 -29.71
CA GLY A 367 -2.83 -15.57 -29.48
C GLY A 367 -2.98 -14.46 -28.42
N CYS A 368 -1.91 -13.68 -28.20
CA CYS A 368 -1.90 -12.51 -27.33
C CYS A 368 -3.13 -11.61 -27.56
N LYS A 369 -3.79 -11.20 -26.47
CA LYS A 369 -4.97 -10.31 -26.46
C LYS A 369 -4.63 -8.88 -26.02
N LEU A 370 -3.35 -8.52 -25.99
CA LEU A 370 -2.90 -7.21 -25.54
C LEU A 370 -3.47 -6.12 -26.46
N THR A 371 -4.32 -5.25 -25.94
CA THR A 371 -4.94 -4.15 -26.69
C THR A 371 -4.30 -2.81 -26.40
N GLU A 372 -3.75 -2.63 -25.19
CA GLU A 372 -3.29 -1.34 -24.67
C GLU A 372 -1.91 -1.42 -24.03
N LEU A 373 -1.01 -0.54 -24.47
CA LEU A 373 0.26 -0.21 -23.82
C LEU A 373 0.19 1.23 -23.31
N GLY A 374 0.46 1.44 -22.02
CA GLY A 374 0.43 2.76 -21.40
C GLY A 374 1.55 3.71 -21.82
N ASP A 375 1.44 4.96 -21.35
CA ASP A 375 2.44 5.99 -21.55
C ASP A 375 3.78 5.58 -20.93
N PHE A 376 4.88 5.88 -21.62
CA PHE A 376 6.25 5.67 -21.11
C PHE A 376 6.55 4.24 -20.65
N VAL A 377 5.82 3.24 -21.18
CA VAL A 377 5.85 1.84 -20.71
C VAL A 377 7.27 1.25 -20.60
N PHE A 378 8.18 1.60 -21.52
CA PHE A 378 9.59 1.19 -21.53
C PHE A 378 10.56 2.36 -21.31
N GLU A 379 10.14 3.45 -20.67
CA GLU A 379 11.03 4.60 -20.44
C GLU A 379 12.36 4.17 -19.81
N SER A 380 13.47 4.60 -20.41
CA SER A 380 14.83 4.33 -19.97
C SER A 380 15.18 2.84 -19.83
N CYS A 381 14.48 1.95 -20.54
CA CYS A 381 14.87 0.55 -20.70
C CYS A 381 16.09 0.44 -21.61
N ASN A 382 17.25 0.83 -21.10
CA ASN A 382 18.48 0.91 -21.88
C ASN A 382 18.98 -0.45 -22.40
N ASN A 383 18.45 -1.57 -21.92
CA ASN A 383 18.81 -2.91 -22.40
C ASN A 383 17.88 -3.46 -23.48
N LEU A 384 16.74 -2.80 -23.75
CA LEU A 384 15.73 -3.31 -24.66
C LEU A 384 16.27 -3.34 -26.08
N GLU A 385 16.37 -4.53 -26.68
CA GLU A 385 16.96 -4.71 -28.02
C GLU A 385 15.91 -4.69 -29.12
N SER A 386 14.72 -5.20 -28.85
CA SER A 386 13.65 -5.30 -29.84
C SER A 386 12.28 -5.32 -29.21
N PHE A 387 11.29 -4.79 -29.92
CA PHE A 387 9.88 -4.94 -29.59
C PHE A 387 9.07 -5.28 -30.84
N VAL A 388 8.19 -6.28 -30.72
CA VAL A 388 7.25 -6.68 -31.77
C VAL A 388 5.84 -6.30 -31.31
N ILE A 389 5.16 -5.47 -32.09
CA ILE A 389 3.78 -5.04 -31.83
C ILE A 389 2.84 -6.15 -32.34
N PRO A 390 2.10 -6.85 -31.45
CA PRO A 390 1.17 -7.91 -31.85
C PRO A 390 -0.07 -7.32 -32.54
N PRO A 391 -0.83 -8.10 -33.33
CA PRO A 391 -1.94 -7.57 -34.11
C PRO A 391 -3.09 -7.06 -33.25
N SER A 392 -3.21 -7.56 -32.01
CA SER A 392 -4.26 -7.15 -31.06
C SER A 392 -4.10 -5.72 -30.54
N VAL A 393 -2.89 -5.14 -30.60
CA VAL A 393 -2.65 -3.79 -30.05
C VAL A 393 -3.33 -2.74 -30.91
N THR A 394 -4.20 -1.96 -30.27
CA THR A 394 -4.92 -0.84 -30.89
C THR A 394 -4.44 0.51 -30.38
N THR A 395 -3.90 0.55 -29.16
CA THR A 395 -3.49 1.78 -28.47
C THR A 395 -2.11 1.62 -27.85
N ILE A 396 -1.24 2.59 -28.13
CA ILE A 396 0.06 2.77 -27.48
C ILE A 396 0.14 4.21 -26.98
N GLY A 397 0.45 4.37 -25.70
CA GLY A 397 0.57 5.67 -25.03
C GLY A 397 1.71 6.54 -25.56
N ALA A 398 1.87 7.71 -24.95
CA ALA A 398 2.90 8.67 -25.27
C ALA A 398 4.31 8.11 -24.97
N ASP A 399 5.24 8.37 -25.88
CA ASP A 399 6.69 8.12 -25.73
C ASP A 399 7.05 6.75 -25.11
N PRO A 400 6.50 5.63 -25.62
CA PRO A 400 6.58 4.32 -24.98
C PRO A 400 8.02 3.81 -24.84
N PHE A 401 8.94 4.31 -25.66
CA PHE A 401 10.35 3.93 -25.67
C PHE A 401 11.29 5.05 -25.23
N MET A 402 10.80 6.13 -24.59
CA MET A 402 11.65 7.29 -24.26
C MET A 402 12.96 6.86 -23.60
N GLY A 403 14.11 7.23 -24.17
CA GLY A 403 15.43 6.87 -23.62
C GLY A 403 15.91 5.44 -23.87
N CYS A 404 15.20 4.60 -24.64
CA CYS A 404 15.66 3.26 -25.03
C CYS A 404 16.76 3.31 -26.11
N LYS A 405 18.00 3.60 -25.72
CA LYS A 405 19.10 3.86 -26.68
C LYS A 405 19.64 2.62 -27.42
N ASN A 406 19.45 1.41 -26.88
CA ASN A 406 20.01 0.19 -27.48
C ASN A 406 19.00 -0.60 -28.34
N ILE A 407 17.79 -0.08 -28.54
CA ILE A 407 16.81 -0.79 -29.39
C ILE A 407 17.31 -0.81 -30.83
N LYS A 408 17.26 -1.98 -31.46
CA LYS A 408 17.69 -2.22 -32.83
C LYS A 408 16.51 -2.33 -33.78
N SER A 409 15.35 -2.77 -33.28
CA SER A 409 14.16 -2.98 -34.10
C SER A 409 12.87 -2.81 -33.31
N VAL A 410 11.95 -2.02 -33.87
CA VAL A 410 10.52 -2.04 -33.52
C VAL A 410 9.79 -2.50 -34.78
N THR A 411 9.02 -3.58 -34.67
CA THR A 411 8.36 -4.21 -35.82
C THR A 411 6.90 -4.54 -35.51
N PHE A 412 6.15 -4.90 -36.54
CA PHE A 412 4.74 -5.27 -36.44
C PHE A 412 4.56 -6.73 -36.82
N GLU A 413 3.73 -7.45 -36.07
CA GLU A 413 3.17 -8.70 -36.57
C GLU A 413 2.21 -8.44 -37.74
N LYS A 414 2.00 -9.47 -38.56
CA LYS A 414 1.12 -9.38 -39.71
C LYS A 414 -0.30 -9.00 -39.29
N ASN A 415 -0.95 -8.13 -40.07
CA ASN A 415 -2.31 -7.63 -39.82
C ASN A 415 -2.45 -6.78 -38.54
N SER A 416 -1.44 -5.93 -38.25
CA SER A 416 -1.51 -4.96 -37.16
C SER A 416 -2.77 -4.09 -37.21
N ASN A 417 -3.49 -4.00 -36.09
CA ASN A 417 -4.65 -3.11 -35.93
C ASN A 417 -4.27 -1.70 -35.44
N LEU A 418 -2.99 -1.43 -35.20
CA LEU A 418 -2.55 -0.12 -34.73
C LEU A 418 -2.83 0.96 -35.77
N LYS A 419 -3.50 2.04 -35.35
CA LYS A 419 -3.86 3.16 -36.23
C LYS A 419 -2.91 4.34 -36.15
N ARG A 420 -2.24 4.51 -35.01
CA ARG A 420 -1.31 5.61 -34.78
C ARG A 420 0.07 5.10 -34.43
N LEU A 421 1.08 5.51 -35.19
CA LEU A 421 2.48 5.23 -34.90
C LEU A 421 2.96 6.10 -33.73
N PRO A 422 3.49 5.52 -32.64
CA PRO A 422 4.05 6.26 -31.51
C PRO A 422 5.42 6.85 -31.85
N VAL A 423 5.99 7.61 -30.91
CA VAL A 423 7.36 8.10 -31.00
C VAL A 423 8.35 6.95 -30.80
N LEU A 424 9.28 6.80 -31.74
CA LEU A 424 10.40 5.87 -31.67
C LEU A 424 11.55 6.47 -30.85
N PRO A 425 12.39 5.64 -30.22
CA PRO A 425 13.42 6.12 -29.30
C PRO A 425 14.56 6.82 -30.04
N SER A 426 14.68 8.13 -29.82
CA SER A 426 15.79 8.93 -30.32
C SER A 426 17.14 8.36 -29.87
N GLY A 427 18.15 8.44 -30.75
CA GLY A 427 19.47 7.88 -30.50
C GLY A 427 19.55 6.35 -30.51
N SER A 428 18.50 5.64 -30.94
CA SER A 428 18.51 4.19 -31.08
C SER A 428 19.32 3.66 -32.27
N GLU A 429 19.48 2.33 -32.32
CA GLU A 429 20.22 1.59 -33.34
C GLU A 429 19.38 1.21 -34.56
N ILE A 430 18.15 1.75 -34.68
CA ILE A 430 17.24 1.47 -35.80
C ILE A 430 17.83 2.02 -37.10
N THR A 431 17.97 1.16 -38.11
CA THR A 431 18.53 1.52 -39.43
C THR A 431 17.52 1.52 -40.57
N GLU A 432 16.43 0.77 -40.42
CA GLU A 432 15.33 0.71 -41.38
C GLU A 432 14.00 0.62 -40.62
N PHE A 433 12.96 1.24 -41.15
CA PHE A 433 11.63 1.14 -40.59
C PHE A 433 10.57 1.00 -41.68
N ILE A 434 9.64 0.07 -41.50
CA ILE A 434 8.49 -0.15 -42.38
C ILE A 434 7.25 0.34 -41.64
N ILE A 435 6.53 1.29 -42.23
CA ILE A 435 5.25 1.80 -41.75
C ILE A 435 4.15 1.00 -42.45
N PRO A 436 3.39 0.16 -41.72
CA PRO A 436 2.30 -0.61 -42.32
C PRO A 436 1.22 0.28 -42.93
N ASN A 437 0.55 -0.20 -43.98
CA ASN A 437 -0.54 0.55 -44.61
C ASN A 437 -1.75 0.78 -43.71
N THR A 438 -1.84 0.05 -42.58
CA THR A 438 -2.89 0.19 -41.56
C THR A 438 -2.74 1.42 -40.67
N ILE A 439 -1.55 2.03 -40.66
CA ILE A 439 -1.29 3.27 -39.92
C ILE A 439 -1.97 4.45 -40.62
N GLU A 440 -2.83 5.14 -39.89
CA GLU A 440 -3.60 6.31 -40.36
C GLU A 440 -2.98 7.63 -39.88
N GLU A 441 -2.24 7.60 -38.77
CA GLU A 441 -1.56 8.77 -38.18
C GLU A 441 -0.14 8.43 -37.70
N ILE A 442 0.79 9.36 -37.88
CA ILE A 442 2.13 9.32 -37.28
C ILE A 442 2.19 10.42 -36.22
N SER A 443 2.74 10.13 -35.03
CA SER A 443 2.94 11.14 -34.00
C SER A 443 3.95 12.22 -34.45
N ASN A 444 3.81 13.46 -33.96
CA ASN A 444 4.85 14.46 -34.17
C ASN A 444 6.20 13.94 -33.66
N SER A 445 7.27 14.26 -34.38
CA SER A 445 8.63 13.82 -34.04
C SER A 445 8.82 12.30 -33.97
N ALA A 446 7.97 11.48 -34.60
CA ALA A 446 8.00 10.02 -34.40
C ALA A 446 9.34 9.34 -34.70
N PHE A 447 10.15 9.88 -35.61
CA PHE A 447 11.48 9.38 -35.96
C PHE A 447 12.58 10.38 -35.58
N SER A 448 12.25 11.46 -34.85
CA SER A 448 13.18 12.56 -34.59
C SER A 448 14.43 12.07 -33.86
N GLY A 449 15.61 12.43 -34.36
CA GLY A 449 16.90 12.06 -33.77
C GLY A 449 17.28 10.59 -33.94
N LEU A 450 16.63 9.84 -34.83
CA LEU A 450 17.09 8.51 -35.25
C LEU A 450 18.31 8.63 -36.18
N THR A 451 19.45 9.02 -35.62
CA THR A 451 20.69 9.32 -36.37
C THR A 451 21.31 8.14 -37.10
N LYS A 452 20.83 6.91 -36.84
CA LYS A 452 21.23 5.68 -37.55
C LYS A 452 20.22 5.20 -38.59
N LEU A 453 19.02 5.79 -38.64
CA LEU A 453 18.00 5.45 -39.61
C LEU A 453 18.47 5.82 -41.01
N ARG A 454 18.48 4.86 -41.94
CA ARG A 454 18.92 5.01 -43.33
C ARG A 454 17.77 4.93 -44.31
N LYS A 455 16.72 4.18 -43.99
CA LYS A 455 15.62 3.90 -44.91
C LYS A 455 14.29 3.85 -44.19
N VAL A 456 13.28 4.48 -44.78
CA VAL A 456 11.89 4.36 -44.36
C VAL A 456 11.08 3.88 -45.55
N ILE A 457 10.24 2.88 -45.33
CA ILE A 457 9.26 2.42 -46.32
C ILE A 457 7.87 2.65 -45.75
N ILE A 458 7.04 3.39 -46.46
CA ILE A 458 5.60 3.43 -46.25
C ILE A 458 4.98 2.43 -47.23
N GLU A 459 4.24 1.44 -46.72
CA GLU A 459 3.64 0.42 -47.58
C GLU A 459 2.66 1.00 -48.61
N ASP A 460 2.55 0.34 -49.77
CA ASP A 460 1.61 0.67 -50.83
C ASP A 460 0.17 0.82 -50.30
N ASN A 461 -0.55 1.78 -50.85
CA ASN A 461 -1.95 2.11 -50.50
C ASN A 461 -2.13 2.58 -49.04
N SER A 462 -1.09 3.15 -48.43
CA SER A 462 -1.19 3.76 -47.10
C SER A 462 -2.30 4.82 -47.01
N GLU A 463 -3.00 4.83 -45.87
CA GLU A 463 -4.06 5.81 -45.59
C GLU A 463 -3.55 7.15 -45.03
N LEU A 464 -2.24 7.28 -44.76
CA LEU A 464 -1.62 8.47 -44.20
C LEU A 464 -1.96 9.74 -44.97
N LYS A 465 -2.45 10.76 -44.25
CA LYS A 465 -2.83 12.06 -44.82
C LYS A 465 -1.72 13.09 -44.76
N ALA A 466 -0.75 12.94 -43.87
CA ALA A 466 0.33 13.90 -43.70
C ALA A 466 1.57 13.24 -43.13
N LEU A 467 2.73 13.83 -43.44
CA LEU A 467 3.91 13.70 -42.60
C LEU A 467 3.83 14.77 -41.50
N PRO A 468 3.84 14.40 -40.20
CA PRO A 468 3.62 15.33 -39.10
C PRO A 468 4.83 16.24 -38.82
N ASN A 469 4.66 17.18 -37.88
CA ASN A 469 5.73 18.13 -37.54
C ASN A 469 6.98 17.39 -37.07
N SER A 470 8.14 17.79 -37.59
CA SER A 470 9.45 17.25 -37.22
C SER A 470 9.59 15.73 -37.31
N CYS A 471 8.73 15.05 -38.10
CA CYS A 471 8.62 13.59 -38.12
C CYS A 471 9.98 12.88 -38.23
N PHE A 472 10.83 13.32 -39.15
CA PHE A 472 12.19 12.82 -39.39
C PHE A 472 13.28 13.84 -39.04
N SER A 473 12.99 14.85 -38.19
CA SER A 473 13.99 15.86 -37.82
C SER A 473 15.25 15.20 -37.27
N ASP A 474 16.42 15.66 -37.69
CA ASP A 474 17.73 15.19 -37.23
C ASP A 474 18.00 13.69 -37.50
N CYS A 475 17.27 13.07 -38.44
CA CYS A 475 17.63 11.77 -39.03
C CYS A 475 18.82 11.93 -39.99
N SER A 476 19.98 12.29 -39.45
CA SER A 476 21.16 12.68 -40.23
C SER A 476 21.80 11.55 -41.06
N SER A 477 21.36 10.30 -40.88
CA SER A 477 21.76 9.18 -41.74
C SER A 477 20.70 8.72 -42.73
N LEU A 478 19.53 9.35 -42.77
CA LEU A 478 18.43 8.95 -43.64
C LEU A 478 18.82 9.18 -45.10
N ILE A 479 18.77 8.13 -45.91
CA ILE A 479 19.17 8.14 -47.32
C ILE A 479 17.96 8.21 -48.24
N THR A 480 16.89 7.51 -47.88
CA THR A 480 15.70 7.36 -48.73
C THR A 480 14.44 7.18 -47.90
N VAL A 481 13.34 7.73 -48.41
CA VAL A 481 11.98 7.46 -47.96
C VAL A 481 11.17 7.03 -49.16
N ASP A 482 10.64 5.81 -49.10
CA ASP A 482 9.68 5.30 -50.07
C ASP A 482 8.27 5.60 -49.56
N PHE A 483 7.50 6.37 -50.33
CA PHE A 483 6.13 6.76 -49.99
C PHE A 483 5.07 5.71 -50.38
N GLY A 484 5.49 4.63 -51.02
CA GLY A 484 4.60 3.60 -51.54
C GLY A 484 3.75 4.08 -52.72
N LYS A 485 3.21 3.14 -53.47
CA LYS A 485 2.25 3.43 -54.55
C LYS A 485 0.94 3.94 -53.98
N ASN A 486 0.27 4.82 -54.74
CA ASN A 486 -1.03 5.39 -54.38
C ASN A 486 -1.03 6.13 -53.03
N SER A 487 0.10 6.76 -52.68
CA SER A 487 0.20 7.56 -51.46
C SER A 487 -0.92 8.61 -51.39
N LYS A 488 -1.50 8.78 -50.20
CA LYS A 488 -2.58 9.74 -49.92
C LYS A 488 -2.10 10.96 -49.14
N ILE A 489 -0.79 11.11 -48.97
CA ILE A 489 -0.19 12.22 -48.22
C ILE A 489 -0.50 13.53 -48.93
N LYS A 490 -1.16 14.44 -48.21
CA LYS A 490 -1.54 15.78 -48.67
C LYS A 490 -0.58 16.85 -48.18
N THR A 491 0.04 16.64 -47.02
CA THR A 491 0.85 17.68 -46.38
C THR A 491 2.15 17.11 -45.84
N ILE A 492 3.25 17.80 -46.13
CA ILE A 492 4.53 17.63 -45.46
C ILE A 492 4.63 18.78 -44.45
N LYS A 493 4.45 18.48 -43.15
CA LYS A 493 4.35 19.51 -42.10
C LYS A 493 5.73 20.07 -41.69
N SER A 494 5.68 21.05 -40.77
CA SER A 494 6.82 21.90 -40.43
C SER A 494 8.01 21.06 -39.96
N GLY A 495 9.18 21.30 -40.55
CA GLY A 495 10.41 20.60 -40.20
C GLY A 495 10.43 19.08 -40.45
N ALA A 496 9.50 18.52 -41.24
CA ALA A 496 9.35 17.07 -41.39
C ALA A 496 10.67 16.32 -41.72
N PHE A 497 11.55 16.91 -42.53
CA PHE A 497 12.87 16.37 -42.88
C PHE A 497 14.03 17.28 -42.44
N ARG A 498 13.81 18.16 -41.46
CA ARG A 498 14.85 19.09 -40.98
C ARG A 498 16.14 18.34 -40.62
N ASN A 499 17.28 18.83 -41.11
CA ASN A 499 18.61 18.25 -40.89
C ASN A 499 18.77 16.77 -41.34
N CYS A 500 17.97 16.29 -42.28
CA CYS A 500 18.19 15.01 -42.98
C CYS A 500 19.35 15.13 -44.00
N SER A 501 20.56 15.41 -43.52
CA SER A 501 21.68 15.84 -44.36
C SER A 501 22.23 14.78 -45.30
N LYS A 502 21.88 13.49 -45.14
CA LYS A 502 22.26 12.39 -46.05
C LYS A 502 21.14 11.92 -46.98
N LEU A 503 19.98 12.57 -46.96
CA LEU A 503 18.86 12.22 -47.85
C LEU A 503 19.29 12.56 -49.28
N THR A 504 19.40 11.57 -50.16
CA THR A 504 19.97 11.77 -51.50
C THR A 504 18.93 12.07 -52.57
N ALA A 505 17.72 11.55 -52.38
CA ALA A 505 16.59 11.77 -53.26
C ALA A 505 15.29 11.67 -52.46
N ILE A 506 14.28 12.41 -52.90
CA ILE A 506 12.93 12.28 -52.38
C ILE A 506 11.92 12.49 -53.51
N ASP A 507 11.10 11.47 -53.75
CA ASP A 507 10.01 11.52 -54.72
C ASP A 507 8.74 12.00 -54.01
N ILE A 508 8.46 13.30 -54.08
CA ILE A 508 7.26 13.88 -53.46
C ILE A 508 6.02 13.36 -54.21
N PRO A 509 5.05 12.71 -53.53
CA PRO A 509 3.86 12.18 -54.20
C PRO A 509 3.01 13.29 -54.85
N GLU A 510 2.44 13.01 -56.02
CA GLU A 510 1.49 13.90 -56.74
C GLU A 510 0.28 14.33 -55.89
N SER A 511 -0.03 13.57 -54.84
CA SER A 511 -1.12 13.89 -53.92
C SER A 511 -0.82 15.10 -53.01
N VAL A 512 0.44 15.50 -52.85
CA VAL A 512 0.87 16.56 -51.93
C VAL A 512 0.42 17.93 -52.43
N THR A 513 -0.23 18.69 -51.55
CA THR A 513 -0.72 20.05 -51.85
C THR A 513 -0.06 21.14 -51.01
N SER A 514 0.66 20.77 -49.93
CA SER A 514 1.33 21.74 -49.06
C SER A 514 2.64 21.21 -48.49
N ILE A 515 3.67 22.04 -48.54
CA ILE A 515 4.99 21.84 -47.94
C ILE A 515 5.20 22.96 -46.92
N ALA A 516 5.19 22.65 -45.63
CA ALA A 516 5.21 23.67 -44.58
C ALA A 516 6.62 24.22 -44.31
N ALA A 517 6.68 25.19 -43.39
CA ALA A 517 7.91 25.87 -42.98
C ALA A 517 9.04 24.89 -42.63
N CYS A 518 10.27 25.20 -43.07
CA CYS A 518 11.47 24.41 -42.76
C CYS A 518 11.40 22.92 -43.14
N ALA A 519 10.45 22.47 -43.98
CA ALA A 519 10.21 21.04 -44.26
C ALA A 519 11.47 20.29 -44.71
N PHE A 520 12.31 20.89 -45.54
CA PHE A 520 13.58 20.35 -46.06
C PHE A 520 14.79 21.17 -45.63
N TYR A 521 14.69 21.86 -44.48
CA TYR A 521 15.76 22.67 -43.91
C TYR A 521 17.05 21.84 -43.73
N ASN A 522 18.18 22.30 -44.29
CA ASN A 522 19.48 21.61 -44.27
C ASN A 522 19.48 20.17 -44.84
N CYS A 523 18.63 19.88 -45.83
CA CYS A 523 18.72 18.64 -46.63
C CYS A 523 19.76 18.77 -47.74
N THR A 524 21.05 18.86 -47.37
CA THR A 524 22.13 19.26 -48.28
C THR A 524 22.59 18.20 -49.29
N SER A 525 22.20 16.93 -49.13
CA SER A 525 22.59 15.85 -50.04
C SER A 525 21.57 15.55 -51.15
N ILE A 526 20.39 16.18 -51.13
CA ILE A 526 19.37 15.96 -52.17
C ILE A 526 19.86 16.61 -53.46
N SER A 527 20.16 15.83 -54.51
CA SER A 527 20.62 16.41 -55.78
C SER A 527 19.52 17.18 -56.50
N SER A 528 18.30 16.67 -56.43
CA SER A 528 17.14 17.31 -57.02
C SER A 528 15.84 16.91 -56.34
N VAL A 529 14.88 17.82 -56.35
CA VAL A 529 13.50 17.55 -55.93
C VAL A 529 12.54 18.04 -57.00
N VAL A 530 11.49 17.26 -57.26
CA VAL A 530 10.37 17.66 -58.11
C VAL A 530 9.23 18.10 -57.22
N ILE A 531 8.73 19.31 -57.42
CA ILE A 531 7.57 19.87 -56.75
C ILE A 531 6.35 19.68 -57.66
N PRO A 532 5.38 18.82 -57.29
CA PRO A 532 4.20 18.55 -58.09
C PRO A 532 3.35 19.80 -58.36
N VAL A 533 2.62 19.80 -59.48
CA VAL A 533 1.76 20.93 -59.87
C VAL A 533 0.66 21.23 -58.84
N GLY A 534 0.27 20.21 -58.05
CA GLY A 534 -0.73 20.31 -56.98
C GLY A 534 -0.28 21.08 -55.73
N VAL A 535 1.01 21.40 -55.58
CA VAL A 535 1.53 22.10 -54.38
C VAL A 535 1.12 23.57 -54.41
N VAL A 536 0.10 23.95 -53.67
CA VAL A 536 -0.42 25.33 -53.62
C VAL A 536 0.25 26.20 -52.56
N ASN A 537 0.93 25.61 -51.58
CA ASN A 537 1.61 26.35 -50.51
C ASN A 537 3.00 25.76 -50.21
N ILE A 538 4.02 26.62 -50.16
CA ILE A 538 5.34 26.34 -49.63
C ILE A 538 5.63 27.36 -48.52
N GLY A 539 5.96 26.89 -47.31
CA GLY A 539 6.20 27.74 -46.15
C GLY A 539 7.63 28.28 -46.04
N VAL A 540 7.81 29.29 -45.17
CA VAL A 540 9.10 29.94 -44.88
C VAL A 540 10.27 28.96 -44.71
N ARG A 541 11.40 29.26 -45.35
CA ARG A 541 12.67 28.52 -45.24
C ARG A 541 12.55 27.02 -45.54
N ALA A 542 11.58 26.61 -46.35
CA ALA A 542 11.35 25.20 -46.69
C ALA A 542 12.62 24.52 -47.22
N PHE A 543 13.46 25.24 -47.97
CA PHE A 543 14.71 24.75 -48.56
C PHE A 543 15.96 25.49 -48.04
N TYR A 544 15.92 26.06 -46.84
CA TYR A 544 17.07 26.76 -46.27
C TYR A 544 18.31 25.85 -46.21
N GLY A 545 19.48 26.40 -46.53
CA GLY A 545 20.75 25.68 -46.51
C GLY A 545 21.03 24.85 -47.76
N TRP A 546 20.13 24.87 -48.75
CA TRP A 546 20.39 24.22 -50.03
C TRP A 546 21.41 25.01 -50.87
N THR A 547 22.24 24.27 -51.61
CA THR A 547 23.42 24.79 -52.34
C THR A 547 23.20 24.83 -53.85
N PRO A 548 24.05 25.52 -54.64
CA PRO A 548 23.90 25.61 -56.10
C PRO A 548 24.00 24.27 -56.84
N ASP A 549 24.57 23.24 -56.22
CA ASP A 549 24.65 21.88 -56.77
C ASP A 549 23.30 21.14 -56.73
N GLN A 550 22.30 21.71 -56.04
CA GLN A 550 20.96 21.14 -55.91
C GLN A 550 19.97 21.84 -56.86
N THR A 551 19.00 21.09 -57.38
CA THR A 551 17.96 21.63 -58.29
C THR A 551 16.54 21.40 -57.77
N ILE A 552 15.72 22.45 -57.76
CA ILE A 552 14.30 22.39 -57.45
C ILE A 552 13.52 22.53 -58.76
N TYR A 553 12.90 21.45 -59.22
CA TYR A 553 12.06 21.43 -60.42
C TYR A 553 10.61 21.71 -60.05
N ILE A 554 10.02 22.78 -60.61
CA ILE A 554 8.62 23.13 -60.41
C ILE A 554 7.80 22.71 -61.63
N VAL A 555 6.88 21.77 -61.42
CA VAL A 555 6.04 21.23 -62.50
C VAL A 555 4.98 22.23 -62.92
N GLY A 556 4.92 22.52 -64.23
CA GLY A 556 3.80 23.23 -64.85
C GLY A 556 3.59 24.70 -64.44
N ARG A 557 4.56 25.35 -63.77
CA ARG A 557 4.47 26.77 -63.37
C ARG A 557 5.67 27.56 -63.85
N THR A 558 5.45 28.79 -64.29
CA THR A 558 6.50 29.70 -64.78
C THR A 558 7.07 30.63 -63.70
N GLU A 559 6.37 30.78 -62.57
CA GLU A 559 6.75 31.60 -61.43
C GLU A 559 6.10 31.09 -60.13
N ALA A 560 6.55 31.62 -58.99
CA ALA A 560 6.02 31.28 -57.68
C ALA A 560 4.59 31.84 -57.51
N PRO A 561 3.59 31.05 -57.08
CA PRO A 561 2.26 31.56 -56.77
C PRO A 561 2.27 32.47 -55.54
N ASP A 562 1.31 33.41 -55.49
CA ASP A 562 1.10 34.35 -54.38
C ASP A 562 0.83 33.66 -53.03
N ASP A 563 0.29 32.44 -53.04
CA ASP A 563 0.00 31.65 -51.83
C ASP A 563 1.25 30.97 -51.22
N TRP A 564 2.40 31.03 -51.91
CA TRP A 564 3.67 30.62 -51.32
C TRP A 564 4.18 31.71 -50.39
N ASP A 565 4.77 31.30 -49.27
CA ASP A 565 5.39 32.23 -48.34
C ASP A 565 6.54 32.96 -49.06
N PRO A 566 6.65 34.30 -49.02
CA PRO A 566 7.68 35.03 -49.75
C PRO A 566 9.12 34.61 -49.35
N ASP A 567 9.28 34.09 -48.13
CA ASP A 567 10.55 33.61 -47.59
C ASP A 567 10.71 32.08 -47.74
N TRP A 568 9.91 31.41 -48.59
CA TRP A 568 10.00 29.96 -48.83
C TRP A 568 11.40 29.50 -49.25
N TYR A 569 12.10 30.36 -49.98
CA TYR A 569 13.43 30.16 -50.53
C TYR A 569 14.53 30.92 -49.75
N GLU A 570 14.18 31.60 -48.66
CA GLU A 570 15.13 32.36 -47.85
C GLU A 570 16.28 31.45 -47.36
N GLY A 571 17.53 31.88 -47.61
CA GLY A 571 18.73 31.12 -47.24
C GLY A 571 19.02 29.88 -48.09
N SER A 572 18.30 29.68 -49.20
CA SER A 572 18.62 28.70 -50.24
C SER A 572 19.39 29.34 -51.39
N THR A 573 20.27 28.56 -52.02
CA THR A 573 21.01 28.94 -53.23
C THR A 573 20.90 27.89 -54.35
N ALA A 574 19.96 26.95 -54.23
CA ALA A 574 19.65 25.94 -55.23
C ALA A 574 19.17 26.50 -56.58
N THR A 575 19.45 25.79 -57.66
CA THR A 575 18.88 26.15 -58.96
C THR A 575 17.37 25.88 -58.96
N VAL A 576 16.54 26.86 -59.32
CA VAL A 576 15.09 26.67 -59.48
C VAL A 576 14.74 26.60 -60.96
N VAL A 577 14.15 25.49 -61.40
CA VAL A 577 13.74 25.26 -62.78
C VAL A 577 12.21 25.31 -62.86
N TRP A 578 11.69 26.36 -63.47
CA TRP A 578 10.27 26.56 -63.73
C TRP A 578 9.83 25.87 -65.02
N GLY A 579 8.56 25.49 -65.09
CA GLY A 579 7.95 24.87 -66.27
C GLY A 579 8.48 23.48 -66.55
N TYR A 580 8.92 22.74 -65.53
CA TYR A 580 9.43 21.39 -65.69
C TYR A 580 8.31 20.46 -66.18
N GLU A 581 8.57 19.74 -67.28
CA GLU A 581 7.73 18.67 -67.78
C GLU A 581 8.30 17.33 -67.30
N GLN A 582 7.59 16.68 -66.39
CA GLN A 582 7.97 15.36 -65.90
C GLN A 582 7.73 14.35 -67.02
N LYS A 583 8.81 13.73 -67.53
CA LYS A 583 8.77 12.75 -68.63
C LYS A 583 8.30 11.38 -68.19
#